data_AF-A0A843JJL4-F1
#
_entry.id   AF-A0A843JJL4-F1
#
_cell.length_a   1.000
_cell.length_b   1.000
_cell.length_c   1.000
_cell.angle_alpha   90.00
_cell.angle_beta   90.00
_cell.angle_gamma   90.00
#
_symmetry.space_group_name_H-M   'P 1'
#
loop_
_entity.id
_entity.type
_entity.pdbx_description
1 polymer ?
#
loop_
_entity_poly.entity_id
_entity_poly.type
_entity_poly.pdbx_seq_one_letter_code
_entity_poly.pdbx_strand_id
1 'polypeptide(L)'
;LAILDSDKFSVFKEPVKARSSVMLGNILLNPIVSKNALAHIRLGTIGVKDFYNCHPFVKKDNAGRRWTLIHNGTVFDCPDLCKYSTEEEGETDSERILLAIVDMINKFESFKGEPLSLKERFDIVSDLISFMALANKLNLIVYDGEQMYVHTNYKGSLHYLKTENSVFISTQALDSNDWEEVPLNTLISFSNGELLFEAKPHSFEYVETEEQLRFIEKFASTLNSEVNEENVW
;
A
#
# COMPACT_ATOMS: atom_id res chain seq x y z
N LEU A 1 -10.60 -4.67 1.76
CA LEU A 1 -10.65 -4.19 3.16
C LEU A 1 -9.90 -5.17 4.04
N ALA A 2 -8.99 -4.70 4.88
CA ALA A 2 -8.37 -5.48 5.94
C ALA A 2 -8.66 -4.85 7.31
N ILE A 3 -9.10 -5.68 8.25
CA ILE A 3 -9.27 -5.37 9.67
C ILE A 3 -8.08 -6.01 10.37
N LEU A 4 -7.29 -5.22 11.08
CA LEU A 4 -5.89 -5.55 11.42
C LEU A 4 -5.62 -5.60 12.94
N ASP A 5 -6.65 -5.84 13.74
CA ASP A 5 -6.48 -5.98 15.19
C ASP A 5 -5.84 -7.33 15.54
N SER A 6 -5.08 -7.37 16.63
CA SER A 6 -4.30 -8.54 17.04
C SER A 6 -5.17 -9.77 17.35
N ASP A 7 -6.39 -9.56 17.85
CA ASP A 7 -7.40 -10.59 18.12
C ASP A 7 -8.35 -10.82 16.93
N LYS A 8 -8.44 -9.85 16.00
CA LYS A 8 -9.36 -9.85 14.86
C LYS A 8 -8.64 -9.43 13.59
N PHE A 9 -7.94 -10.39 12.99
CA PHE A 9 -7.36 -10.22 11.66
C PHE A 9 -8.30 -10.79 10.61
N SER A 10 -8.74 -9.96 9.65
CA SER A 10 -9.59 -10.40 8.54
C SER A 10 -9.30 -9.59 7.28
N VAL A 11 -9.21 -10.27 6.14
CA VAL A 11 -8.94 -9.66 4.83
C VAL A 11 -10.05 -10.05 3.88
N PHE A 12 -10.72 -9.05 3.34
CA PHE A 12 -11.81 -9.17 2.38
C PHE A 12 -11.37 -8.53 1.06
N LYS A 13 -11.36 -9.33 0.00
CA LYS A 13 -11.00 -8.92 -1.36
C LYS A 13 -11.99 -9.53 -2.34
N GLU A 14 -12.27 -8.80 -3.41
CA GLU A 14 -12.99 -9.31 -4.56
C GLU A 14 -12.64 -8.45 -5.78
N PRO A 15 -12.60 -9.02 -6.98
CA PRO A 15 -12.43 -8.25 -8.21
C PRO A 15 -13.79 -7.71 -8.67
N VAL A 16 -14.52 -6.98 -7.82
CA VAL A 16 -15.86 -6.44 -8.13
C VAL A 16 -15.92 -4.97 -7.73
N LYS A 17 -16.65 -4.18 -8.54
CA LYS A 17 -17.02 -2.79 -8.27
C LYS A 17 -17.48 -2.65 -6.83
N ALA A 18 -16.79 -1.81 -6.05
CA ALA A 18 -17.18 -1.54 -4.67
C ALA A 18 -18.67 -1.21 -4.51
N ARG A 19 -19.26 -0.44 -5.44
CA ARG A 19 -20.70 -0.09 -5.44
C ARG A 19 -21.63 -1.26 -5.76
N SER A 20 -21.15 -2.27 -6.47
CA SER A 20 -21.92 -3.46 -6.88
C SER A 20 -21.64 -4.66 -6.00
N SER A 21 -20.73 -4.54 -5.03
CA SER A 21 -20.32 -5.65 -4.18
C SER A 21 -21.40 -5.96 -3.12
N VAL A 22 -21.93 -7.18 -3.21
CA VAL A 22 -22.80 -7.74 -2.16
C VAL A 22 -21.98 -8.04 -0.89
N MET A 23 -20.73 -8.49 -1.02
CA MET A 23 -19.87 -8.78 0.13
C MET A 23 -19.60 -7.52 0.95
N LEU A 24 -19.13 -6.45 0.31
CA LEU A 24 -18.87 -5.17 0.94
C LEU A 24 -20.16 -4.57 1.52
N GLY A 25 -21.27 -4.63 0.78
CA GLY A 25 -22.58 -4.21 1.27
C GLY A 25 -22.95 -4.91 2.59
N ASN A 26 -22.76 -6.23 2.67
CA ASN A 26 -23.03 -7.01 3.88
C ASN A 26 -22.08 -6.68 5.04
N ILE A 27 -20.79 -6.49 4.77
CA ILE A 27 -19.81 -6.08 5.79
C ILE A 27 -20.21 -4.74 6.40
N LEU A 28 -20.60 -3.79 5.56
CA LEU A 28 -20.96 -2.42 5.96
C LEU A 28 -22.35 -2.30 6.61
N LEU A 29 -23.12 -3.38 6.71
CA LEU A 29 -24.36 -3.40 7.51
C LEU A 29 -24.09 -3.16 9.01
N ASN A 30 -22.86 -3.42 9.48
CA ASN A 30 -22.45 -3.17 10.85
C ASN A 30 -21.26 -2.19 10.86
N PRO A 31 -21.15 -1.33 11.89
CA PRO A 31 -19.96 -0.50 12.06
C PRO A 31 -18.69 -1.35 12.14
N ILE A 32 -17.68 -0.97 11.37
CA ILE A 32 -16.34 -1.55 11.49
C ILE A 32 -15.67 -0.87 12.68
N VAL A 33 -15.43 -1.64 13.74
CA VAL A 33 -14.69 -1.19 14.92
C VAL A 33 -13.35 -1.91 14.94
N SER A 34 -12.28 -1.16 14.68
CA SER A 34 -10.91 -1.67 14.60
C SER A 34 -9.91 -0.59 15.05
N LYS A 35 -8.78 -0.97 15.63
CA LYS A 35 -7.66 -0.03 15.85
C LYS A 35 -6.97 0.31 14.54
N ASN A 36 -6.84 -0.67 13.64
CA ASN A 36 -6.20 -0.48 12.35
C ASN A 36 -7.06 -1.11 11.24
N ALA A 37 -7.28 -0.38 10.16
CA ALA A 37 -7.96 -0.88 8.98
C ALA A 37 -7.37 -0.27 7.71
N LEU A 38 -7.23 -1.09 6.67
CA LEU A 38 -6.72 -0.68 5.36
C LEU A 38 -7.77 -1.04 4.30
N ALA A 39 -8.17 -0.07 3.49
CA ALA A 39 -9.11 -0.27 2.39
C ALA A 39 -8.53 0.28 1.09
N HIS A 40 -8.83 -0.40 -0.02
CA HIS A 40 -8.38 -0.01 -1.35
C HIS A 40 -9.49 -0.34 -2.35
N ILE A 41 -9.79 0.61 -3.23
CA ILE A 41 -10.66 0.43 -4.40
C ILE A 41 -9.73 0.52 -5.61
N ARG A 42 -9.66 -0.54 -6.41
CA ARG A 42 -8.65 -0.67 -7.46
C ARG A 42 -9.19 -0.13 -8.79
N LEU A 43 -8.45 0.80 -9.37
CA LEU A 43 -8.54 1.05 -10.80
C LEU A 43 -7.69 -0.02 -11.51
N GLY A 44 -8.31 -0.95 -12.23
CA GLY A 44 -7.61 -2.05 -12.88
C GLY A 44 -6.80 -1.58 -14.09
N THR A 45 -5.58 -1.12 -13.88
CA THR A 45 -4.69 -0.61 -14.95
C THR A 45 -3.66 -1.64 -15.42
N ILE A 46 -3.16 -2.49 -14.52
CA ILE A 46 -2.13 -3.52 -14.77
C ILE A 46 -2.52 -4.81 -14.06
N GLY A 47 -2.44 -5.95 -14.74
CA GLY A 47 -2.75 -7.30 -14.23
C GLY A 47 -4.22 -7.70 -14.40
N VAL A 48 -4.47 -9.01 -14.59
CA VAL A 48 -5.83 -9.55 -14.83
C VAL A 48 -6.77 -9.23 -13.66
N LYS A 49 -8.06 -9.10 -13.96
CA LYS A 49 -9.14 -8.94 -12.98
C LYS A 49 -9.29 -10.21 -12.15
N ASP A 50 -8.46 -10.32 -11.11
CA ASP A 50 -8.36 -11.48 -10.24
C ASP A 50 -8.33 -11.06 -8.77
N PHE A 51 -8.84 -11.93 -7.90
CA PHE A 51 -8.72 -11.84 -6.45
C PHE A 51 -7.27 -11.67 -5.98
N TYR A 52 -6.33 -12.41 -6.57
CA TYR A 52 -4.91 -12.36 -6.19
C TYR A 52 -4.31 -10.98 -6.45
N ASN A 53 -4.78 -10.28 -7.49
CA ASN A 53 -4.32 -8.94 -7.84
C ASN A 53 -5.02 -7.82 -7.05
N CYS A 54 -5.90 -8.15 -6.09
CA CYS A 54 -6.61 -7.17 -5.28
C CYS A 54 -5.87 -6.86 -3.98
N HIS A 55 -5.75 -5.57 -3.69
CA HIS A 55 -5.32 -5.06 -2.39
C HIS A 55 -6.35 -5.35 -1.28
N PRO A 56 -5.94 -5.38 0.01
CA PRO A 56 -4.56 -5.26 0.53
C PRO A 56 -3.74 -6.54 0.42
N PHE A 57 -2.45 -6.45 0.11
CA PHE A 57 -1.54 -7.61 0.14
C PHE A 57 -1.10 -7.92 1.57
N VAL A 58 -0.87 -9.20 1.87
CA VAL A 58 -0.47 -9.64 3.22
C VAL A 58 0.63 -10.69 3.14
N LYS A 59 1.66 -10.53 3.95
CA LYS A 59 2.75 -11.49 4.09
C LYS A 59 3.21 -11.57 5.53
N LYS A 60 3.57 -12.76 6.00
CA LYS A 60 4.23 -12.95 7.30
C LYS A 60 5.73 -12.96 7.13
N ASP A 61 6.44 -12.30 8.04
CA ASP A 61 7.88 -12.45 8.18
C ASP A 61 8.23 -13.69 9.03
N ASN A 62 9.53 -13.97 9.17
CA ASN A 62 10.04 -15.14 9.89
C ASN A 62 9.80 -15.07 11.41
N ALA A 63 9.61 -13.86 11.95
CA ALA A 63 9.21 -13.65 13.35
C ALA A 63 7.69 -13.82 13.55
N GLY A 64 6.93 -14.03 12.47
CA GLY A 64 5.49 -14.22 12.50
C GLY A 64 4.69 -12.92 12.51
N ARG A 65 5.33 -11.75 12.37
CA ARG A 65 4.63 -10.47 12.23
C ARG A 65 3.96 -10.41 10.86
N ARG A 66 2.77 -9.81 10.81
CA ARG A 66 1.97 -9.69 9.59
C ARG A 66 2.15 -8.31 9.00
N TRP A 67 2.71 -8.28 7.80
CA TRP A 67 2.85 -7.09 6.98
C TRP A 67 1.66 -7.00 6.03
N THR A 68 0.98 -5.86 6.01
CA THR A 68 -0.16 -5.56 5.14
C THR A 68 0.14 -4.30 4.34
N LEU A 69 -0.13 -4.31 3.03
CA LEU A 69 0.18 -3.19 2.15
C LEU A 69 -0.99 -2.84 1.22
N ILE A 70 -1.23 -1.54 1.07
CA ILE A 70 -2.02 -0.96 -0.03
C ILE A 70 -1.17 0.05 -0.80
N HIS A 71 -1.26 0.01 -2.12
CA HIS A 71 -0.45 0.83 -3.02
C HIS A 71 -1.33 1.47 -4.10
N ASN A 72 -1.27 2.81 -4.19
CA ASN A 72 -1.82 3.57 -5.30
C ASN A 72 -0.67 4.13 -6.17
N GLY A 73 -0.24 3.33 -7.12
CA GLY A 73 0.85 3.69 -7.99
C GLY A 73 1.21 2.56 -8.93
N THR A 74 2.34 2.75 -9.60
CA THR A 74 2.89 1.81 -10.58
C THR A 74 4.40 1.82 -10.47
N VAL A 75 4.99 0.64 -10.45
CA VAL A 75 6.43 0.44 -10.63
C VAL A 75 6.69 0.21 -12.12
N PHE A 76 7.28 1.20 -12.76
CA PHE A 76 7.67 1.16 -14.17
C PHE A 76 9.05 0.55 -14.36
N ASP A 77 10.00 0.86 -13.47
CA ASP A 77 11.39 0.41 -13.57
C ASP A 77 11.98 0.11 -12.18
N CYS A 78 12.02 -1.17 -11.82
CA CYS A 78 12.75 -1.65 -10.64
C CYS A 78 13.15 -3.12 -10.82
N PRO A 79 14.30 -3.40 -11.46
CA PRO A 79 14.74 -4.76 -11.76
C PRO A 79 14.90 -5.64 -10.51
N ASP A 80 15.22 -5.04 -9.36
CA ASP A 80 15.36 -5.78 -8.10
C ASP A 80 14.04 -6.37 -7.58
N LEU A 81 12.90 -5.87 -8.04
CA LEU A 81 11.61 -6.48 -7.74
C LEU A 81 11.34 -7.72 -8.63
N CYS A 82 12.02 -7.88 -9.76
CA CYS A 82 11.78 -9.00 -10.68
C CYS A 82 12.11 -10.36 -10.05
N LYS A 83 13.01 -10.42 -9.06
CA LYS A 83 13.30 -11.68 -8.35
C LYS A 83 12.08 -12.25 -7.62
N TYR A 84 11.12 -11.40 -7.25
CA TYR A 84 9.88 -11.81 -6.57
C TYR A 84 8.77 -12.25 -7.54
N SER A 85 8.99 -12.18 -8.86
CA SER A 85 7.98 -12.59 -9.86
C SER A 85 7.62 -14.09 -9.82
N THR A 86 8.45 -14.92 -9.16
CA THR A 86 8.17 -16.34 -8.95
C THR A 86 7.61 -16.65 -7.56
N GLU A 87 7.52 -15.63 -6.70
CA GLU A 87 7.01 -15.73 -5.33
C GLU A 87 5.64 -15.06 -5.15
N GLU A 88 5.27 -14.14 -6.04
CA GLU A 88 3.93 -13.53 -6.05
C GLU A 88 2.84 -14.57 -6.35
N GLU A 89 1.70 -14.41 -5.69
CA GLU A 89 0.50 -15.21 -5.98
C GLU A 89 -0.31 -14.60 -7.12
N GLY A 90 -0.32 -13.26 -7.20
CA GLY A 90 -0.88 -12.52 -8.33
C GLY A 90 0.18 -12.20 -9.38
N GLU A 91 0.08 -11.00 -9.94
CA GLU A 91 0.95 -10.52 -11.03
C GLU A 91 1.27 -9.02 -10.86
N THR A 92 1.13 -8.49 -9.64
CA THR A 92 1.22 -7.04 -9.40
C THR A 92 2.57 -6.64 -8.81
N ASP A 93 3.09 -5.52 -9.30
CA ASP A 93 4.22 -4.82 -8.68
C ASP A 93 4.05 -4.56 -7.18
N SER A 94 2.82 -4.31 -6.76
CA SER A 94 2.42 -3.99 -5.40
C SER A 94 2.65 -5.17 -4.44
N GLU A 95 2.40 -6.39 -4.90
CA GLU A 95 2.74 -7.60 -4.15
C GLU A 95 4.25 -7.76 -4.02
N ARG A 96 5.00 -7.49 -5.11
CA ARG A 96 6.48 -7.56 -5.11
C ARG A 96 7.09 -6.54 -4.15
N ILE A 97 6.52 -5.34 -4.02
CA ILE A 97 6.94 -4.35 -3.00
C ILE A 97 6.82 -4.95 -1.60
N LEU A 98 5.69 -5.60 -1.29
CA LEU A 98 5.48 -6.23 0.02
C LEU A 98 6.47 -7.36 0.27
N LEU A 99 6.72 -8.21 -0.73
CA LEU A 99 7.71 -9.28 -0.65
C LEU A 99 9.12 -8.73 -0.42
N ALA A 100 9.49 -7.63 -1.09
CA ALA A 100 10.75 -6.95 -0.89
C ALA A 100 10.93 -6.41 0.54
N ILE A 101 9.89 -5.79 1.10
CA ILE A 101 9.90 -5.33 2.50
C ILE A 101 10.15 -6.52 3.43
N VAL A 102 9.36 -7.59 3.31
CA VAL A 102 9.47 -8.76 4.21
C VAL A 102 10.83 -9.46 4.07
N ASP A 103 11.35 -9.60 2.86
CA ASP A 103 12.68 -10.18 2.59
C ASP A 103 13.78 -9.36 3.29
N MET A 104 13.74 -8.03 3.17
CA MET A 104 14.71 -7.16 3.83
C MET A 104 14.63 -7.24 5.35
N ILE A 105 13.43 -7.25 5.92
CA ILE A 105 13.23 -7.42 7.38
C ILE A 105 13.80 -8.76 7.85
N ASN A 106 13.48 -9.85 7.17
CA ASN A 106 13.99 -11.19 7.48
C ASN A 106 15.52 -11.24 7.42
N LYS A 107 16.11 -10.64 6.38
CA LYS A 107 17.56 -10.59 6.19
C LYS A 107 18.26 -9.84 7.32
N PHE A 108 17.76 -8.67 7.69
CA PHE A 108 18.36 -7.86 8.76
C PHE A 108 18.19 -8.50 10.13
N GLU A 109 17.04 -9.09 10.45
CA GLU A 109 16.87 -9.85 11.71
C GLU A 109 17.75 -11.09 11.78
N SER A 110 17.85 -11.84 10.67
CA SER A 110 18.75 -12.99 10.62
C SER A 110 20.21 -12.59 10.82
N PHE A 111 20.63 -11.43 10.29
CA PHE A 111 21.99 -10.92 10.48
C PHE A 111 22.23 -10.44 11.91
N LYS A 112 21.24 -9.75 12.49
CA LYS A 112 21.31 -9.21 13.86
C LYS A 112 21.23 -10.32 14.92
N GLY A 113 20.51 -11.41 14.64
CA GLY A 113 20.27 -12.51 15.57
C GLY A 113 19.18 -12.24 16.62
N GLU A 114 18.46 -11.12 16.50
CA GLU A 114 17.35 -10.73 17.37
C GLU A 114 16.33 -9.87 16.61
N PRO A 115 15.11 -9.69 17.14
CA PRO A 115 14.11 -8.84 16.50
C PRO A 115 14.57 -7.39 16.33
N LEU A 116 14.22 -6.77 15.20
CA LEU A 116 14.46 -5.35 14.96
C LEU A 116 13.52 -4.49 15.81
N SER A 117 14.05 -3.40 16.35
CA SER A 117 13.26 -2.33 16.95
C SER A 117 12.33 -1.66 15.92
N LEU A 118 11.32 -0.93 16.40
CA LEU A 118 10.42 -0.15 15.53
C LEU A 118 11.21 0.83 14.65
N LYS A 119 12.24 1.48 15.20
CA LYS A 119 13.07 2.43 14.46
C LYS A 119 13.92 1.74 13.39
N GLU A 120 14.53 0.60 13.70
CA GLU A 120 15.31 -0.14 12.69
C GLU A 120 14.43 -0.64 11.55
N ARG A 121 13.22 -1.16 11.83
CA ARG A 121 12.26 -1.51 10.77
C ARG A 121 11.89 -0.31 9.92
N PHE A 122 11.62 0.83 10.56
CA PHE A 122 11.32 2.08 9.86
C PHE A 122 12.44 2.53 8.95
N ASP A 123 13.68 2.50 9.42
CA ASP A 123 14.83 2.92 8.61
C ASP A 123 15.03 2.00 7.40
N ILE A 124 14.87 0.68 7.58
CA ILE A 124 14.93 -0.29 6.47
C ILE A 124 13.83 -0.03 5.42
N VAL A 125 12.60 0.19 5.86
CA VAL A 125 11.47 0.49 4.95
C VAL A 125 11.71 1.83 4.23
N SER A 126 12.22 2.84 4.94
CA SER A 126 12.56 4.14 4.37
C SER A 126 13.61 4.04 3.26
N ASP A 127 14.69 3.30 3.52
CA ASP A 127 15.77 3.11 2.55
C ASP A 127 15.27 2.34 1.32
N LEU A 128 14.47 1.29 1.52
CA LEU A 128 13.89 0.51 0.43
C LEU A 128 12.93 1.35 -0.44
N ILE A 129 12.06 2.16 0.18
CA ILE A 129 11.15 3.06 -0.56
C ILE A 129 11.94 4.10 -1.34
N SER A 130 12.94 4.72 -0.71
CA SER A 130 13.79 5.74 -1.36
C SER A 130 14.54 5.15 -2.56
N PHE A 131 15.00 3.90 -2.45
CA PHE A 131 15.62 3.17 -3.54
C PHE A 131 14.65 2.92 -4.70
N MET A 132 13.43 2.49 -4.40
CA MET A 132 12.42 2.20 -5.43
C MET A 132 11.80 3.46 -6.04
N ALA A 133 11.89 4.63 -5.40
CA ALA A 133 11.17 5.83 -5.82
C ALA A 133 11.64 6.43 -7.16
N LEU A 134 12.85 6.09 -7.63
CA LEU A 134 13.34 6.55 -8.92
C LEU A 134 12.43 6.03 -10.05
N ALA A 135 11.84 6.96 -10.81
CA ALA A 135 10.93 6.70 -11.94
C ALA A 135 9.58 6.00 -11.60
N ASN A 136 9.31 5.72 -10.32
CA ASN A 136 8.12 4.97 -9.89
C ASN A 136 7.19 5.83 -9.04
N LYS A 137 5.88 5.58 -9.18
CA LYS A 137 4.85 6.23 -8.36
C LYS A 137 4.56 5.33 -7.16
N LEU A 138 4.82 5.80 -5.94
CA LEU A 138 4.78 4.99 -4.72
C LEU A 138 3.90 5.62 -3.62
N ASN A 139 2.59 5.71 -3.82
CA ASN A 139 1.69 6.04 -2.70
C ASN A 139 1.40 4.79 -1.90
N LEU A 140 2.07 4.65 -0.76
CA LEU A 140 2.09 3.42 0.03
C LEU A 140 1.50 3.66 1.41
N ILE A 141 0.65 2.73 1.85
CA ILE A 141 0.27 2.57 3.25
C ILE A 141 0.57 1.13 3.64
N VAL A 142 1.44 0.95 4.62
CA VAL A 142 1.92 -0.36 5.09
C VAL A 142 1.67 -0.46 6.58
N TYR A 143 1.33 -1.64 7.07
CA TYR A 143 1.17 -1.92 8.50
C TYR A 143 1.84 -3.24 8.86
N ASP A 144 2.67 -3.26 9.90
CA ASP A 144 3.43 -4.45 10.31
C ASP A 144 2.90 -5.16 11.56
N GLY A 145 1.76 -4.67 12.09
CA GLY A 145 1.19 -5.14 13.36
C GLY A 145 1.44 -4.19 14.53
N GLU A 146 2.34 -3.21 14.41
CA GLU A 146 2.69 -2.29 15.49
C GLU A 146 2.73 -0.82 15.07
N GLN A 147 3.21 -0.54 13.85
CA GLN A 147 3.22 0.80 13.28
C GLN A 147 2.73 0.82 11.82
N MET A 148 2.08 1.92 11.45
CA MET A 148 1.59 2.18 10.10
C MET A 148 2.55 3.13 9.39
N TYR A 149 3.15 2.69 8.29
CA TYR A 149 4.05 3.47 7.44
C TYR A 149 3.24 4.11 6.31
N VAL A 150 3.51 5.39 6.02
CA VAL A 150 2.79 6.16 5.01
C VAL A 150 3.80 6.94 4.18
N HIS A 151 3.67 6.83 2.86
CA HIS A 151 4.55 7.50 1.92
C HIS A 151 3.78 7.97 0.68
N THR A 152 4.17 9.13 0.17
CA THR A 152 3.81 9.58 -1.17
C THR A 152 4.99 10.32 -1.80
N ASN A 153 5.24 10.05 -3.07
CA ASN A 153 6.10 10.89 -3.91
C ASN A 153 5.33 11.57 -5.03
N TYR A 154 3.99 11.60 -4.97
CA TYR A 154 3.15 12.24 -5.98
C TYR A 154 2.35 13.37 -5.31
N LYS A 155 2.65 14.60 -5.69
CA LYS A 155 2.11 15.80 -5.04
C LYS A 155 0.58 15.83 -5.03
N GLY A 156 -0.01 16.20 -3.88
CA GLY A 156 -1.46 16.32 -3.71
C GLY A 156 -2.25 15.02 -3.81
N SER A 157 -1.60 13.86 -3.68
CA SER A 157 -2.24 12.56 -3.94
C SER A 157 -2.51 11.71 -2.69
N LEU A 158 -2.02 12.15 -1.53
CA LEU A 158 -2.24 11.48 -0.26
C LEU A 158 -2.31 12.50 0.87
N HIS A 159 -3.33 12.34 1.71
CA HIS A 159 -3.66 13.26 2.79
C HIS A 159 -3.86 12.47 4.08
N TYR A 160 -3.68 13.13 5.21
CA TYR A 160 -4.06 12.59 6.50
C TYR A 160 -4.84 13.62 7.34
N LEU A 161 -5.70 13.11 8.21
CA LEU A 161 -6.44 13.87 9.21
C LEU A 161 -6.13 13.29 10.59
N LYS A 162 -5.52 14.11 11.46
CA LYS A 162 -5.32 13.75 12.87
C LYS A 162 -6.51 14.19 13.70
N THR A 163 -6.91 13.32 14.61
CA THR A 163 -7.88 13.59 15.68
C THR A 163 -7.21 13.29 17.02
N GLU A 164 -7.92 13.49 18.14
CA GLU A 164 -7.36 13.28 19.48
C GLU A 164 -6.75 11.88 19.70
N ASN A 165 -7.31 10.83 19.09
CA ASN A 165 -6.89 9.44 19.34
C ASN A 165 -6.80 8.60 18.06
N SER A 166 -6.83 9.21 16.88
CA SER A 166 -6.86 8.49 15.60
C SER A 166 -6.29 9.31 14.47
N VAL A 167 -5.74 8.60 13.48
CA VAL A 167 -5.31 9.18 12.22
C VAL A 167 -6.06 8.51 11.08
N PHE A 168 -6.61 9.31 10.17
CA PHE A 168 -7.20 8.86 8.92
C PHE A 168 -6.24 9.21 7.79
N ILE A 169 -6.01 8.29 6.86
CA ILE A 169 -5.16 8.54 5.68
C ILE A 169 -5.96 8.15 4.45
N SER A 170 -5.99 9.04 3.46
CA SER A 170 -6.79 8.85 2.26
C SER A 170 -6.19 9.59 1.07
N THR A 171 -6.42 9.08 -0.13
CA THR A 171 -5.98 9.73 -1.37
C THR A 171 -6.70 11.05 -1.63
N GLN A 172 -7.84 11.28 -0.98
CA GLN A 172 -8.62 12.52 -1.03
C GLN A 172 -9.17 12.83 0.36
N ALA A 173 -9.39 14.12 0.66
CA ALA A 173 -10.17 14.52 1.83
C ALA A 173 -11.57 13.90 1.74
N LEU A 174 -12.00 13.21 2.79
CA LEU A 174 -13.27 12.48 2.82
C LEU A 174 -14.44 13.32 3.32
N ASP A 175 -14.14 14.47 3.93
CA ASP A 175 -15.09 15.42 4.50
C ASP A 175 -14.48 16.83 4.48
N SER A 176 -15.16 17.78 5.13
CA SER A 176 -14.74 19.18 5.21
C SER A 176 -13.82 19.50 6.40
N ASN A 177 -13.27 18.49 7.09
CA ASN A 177 -12.30 18.73 8.15
C ASN A 177 -10.94 19.16 7.58
N ASP A 178 -10.02 19.55 8.46
CA ASP A 178 -8.70 20.05 8.10
C ASP A 178 -7.75 18.90 7.75
N TRP A 179 -7.91 18.32 6.57
CA TRP A 179 -6.98 17.33 6.02
C TRP A 179 -5.67 18.00 5.60
N GLU A 180 -4.55 17.42 6.03
CA GLU A 180 -3.20 17.84 5.66
C GLU A 180 -2.63 16.94 4.57
N GLU A 181 -1.81 17.47 3.67
CA GLU A 181 -1.05 16.63 2.74
C GLU A 181 0.00 15.80 3.51
N VAL A 182 0.16 14.52 3.15
CA VAL A 182 1.29 13.73 3.63
C VAL A 182 2.59 14.37 3.11
N PRO A 183 3.64 14.53 3.94
CA PRO A 183 4.90 15.12 3.51
C PRO A 183 5.48 14.43 2.26
N LEU A 184 5.69 15.21 1.21
CA LEU A 184 6.14 14.71 -0.08
C LEU A 184 7.55 14.11 0.01
N ASN A 185 7.74 12.95 -0.63
CA ASN A 185 8.99 12.19 -0.69
C ASN A 185 9.54 11.77 0.68
N THR A 186 8.68 11.72 1.70
CA THR A 186 9.08 11.42 3.06
C THR A 186 8.24 10.26 3.57
N LEU A 187 8.92 9.22 4.07
CA LEU A 187 8.26 8.19 4.85
C LEU A 187 7.94 8.74 6.24
N ILE A 188 6.69 8.60 6.66
CA ILE A 188 6.28 8.82 8.05
C ILE A 188 5.67 7.54 8.62
N SER A 189 5.70 7.39 9.94
CA SER A 189 4.98 6.29 10.60
C SER A 189 4.12 6.76 11.75
N PHE A 190 3.03 6.04 11.98
CA PHE A 190 2.09 6.26 13.06
C PHE A 190 1.99 5.03 13.96
N SER A 191 1.76 5.25 15.25
CA SER A 191 1.36 4.21 16.19
C SER A 191 0.34 4.78 17.17
N ASN A 192 -0.78 4.08 17.37
CA ASN A 192 -1.88 4.52 18.23
C ASN A 192 -2.38 5.95 17.94
N GLY A 193 -2.45 6.34 16.66
CA GLY A 193 -2.89 7.68 16.24
C GLY A 193 -1.81 8.76 16.29
N GLU A 194 -0.65 8.49 16.88
CA GLU A 194 0.45 9.44 17.03
C GLU A 194 1.52 9.26 15.96
N LEU A 195 2.10 10.37 15.49
CA LEU A 195 3.27 10.35 14.60
C LEU A 195 4.47 9.83 15.40
N LEU A 196 5.06 8.72 14.95
CA LEU A 196 6.14 8.04 15.63
C LEU A 196 7.51 8.40 15.03
N PHE A 197 7.66 8.27 13.72
CA PHE A 197 8.90 8.59 13.01
C PHE A 197 8.65 9.36 11.72
N GLU A 198 9.63 10.16 11.33
CA GLU A 198 9.70 10.88 10.06
C GLU A 198 11.10 10.69 9.47
N ALA A 199 11.17 10.30 8.21
CA ALA A 199 12.42 10.12 7.48
C ALA A 199 12.93 11.46 6.93
N LYS A 200 14.16 11.46 6.40
CA LYS A 200 14.59 12.56 5.53
C LYS A 200 13.91 12.41 4.17
N PRO A 201 13.49 13.51 3.52
CA PRO A 201 12.92 13.43 2.18
C PRO A 201 13.97 12.91 1.19
N HIS A 202 13.56 12.00 0.31
CA HIS A 202 14.35 11.65 -0.87
C HIS A 202 14.07 12.64 -2.01
N SER A 203 14.90 12.60 -3.07
CA SER A 203 14.86 13.60 -4.15
C SER A 203 13.98 13.19 -5.35
N PHE A 204 13.16 12.15 -5.21
CA PHE A 204 12.48 11.49 -6.34
C PHE A 204 10.97 11.72 -6.31
N GLU A 205 10.56 12.95 -6.58
CA GLU A 205 9.16 13.26 -6.86
C GLU A 205 8.74 12.57 -8.17
N TYR A 206 7.61 11.88 -8.13
CA TYR A 206 6.98 11.30 -9.30
C TYR A 206 6.26 12.40 -10.09
N VAL A 207 6.73 12.62 -11.32
CA VAL A 207 6.06 13.45 -12.31
C VAL A 207 5.59 12.54 -13.43
N GLU A 208 4.28 12.53 -13.65
CA GLU A 208 3.65 11.70 -14.68
C GLU A 208 4.11 12.14 -16.08
N THR A 209 4.53 11.17 -16.90
CA THR A 209 5.00 11.40 -18.27
C THR A 209 4.04 10.82 -19.30
N GLU A 210 4.03 11.37 -20.52
CA GLU A 210 3.21 10.84 -21.62
C GLU A 210 3.54 9.37 -21.95
N GLU A 211 4.81 8.97 -21.83
CA GLU A 211 5.23 7.60 -22.08
C GLU A 211 4.62 6.63 -21.07
N GLN A 212 4.62 7.01 -19.79
CA GLN A 212 4.02 6.22 -18.72
C GLN A 212 2.49 6.15 -18.84
N LEU A 213 1.85 7.26 -19.26
CA LEU A 213 0.42 7.26 -19.56
C LEU A 213 0.08 6.27 -20.69
N ARG A 214 0.82 6.32 -21.81
CA ARG A 214 0.63 5.37 -22.93
C ARG A 214 0.89 3.92 -22.52
N PHE A 215 1.87 3.71 -21.64
CA PHE A 215 2.14 2.39 -21.06
C PHE A 215 0.93 1.87 -20.29
N ILE A 216 0.40 2.68 -19.35
CA ILE A 216 -0.78 2.33 -18.55
C ILE A 216 -2.01 2.07 -19.45
N GLU A 217 -2.25 2.94 -20.43
CA GLU A 217 -3.37 2.80 -21.38
C GLU A 217 -3.28 1.51 -22.20
N LYS A 218 -2.07 1.15 -22.67
CA LYS A 218 -1.86 -0.08 -23.41
C LYS A 218 -2.20 -1.31 -22.57
N PHE A 219 -1.75 -1.37 -21.32
CA PHE A 219 -2.08 -2.47 -20.42
C PHE A 219 -3.58 -2.54 -20.11
N ALA A 220 -4.20 -1.40 -19.80
CA ALA A 220 -5.64 -1.32 -19.59
C ALA A 220 -6.43 -1.79 -20.83
N SER A 221 -6.01 -1.40 -22.04
CA SER A 221 -6.67 -1.85 -23.28
C SER A 221 -6.55 -3.35 -23.53
N THR A 222 -5.46 -3.98 -23.07
CA THR A 222 -5.22 -5.42 -23.20
C THR A 222 -6.12 -6.23 -22.25
N LEU A 223 -6.53 -5.63 -21.13
CA LEU A 223 -7.54 -6.17 -20.21
C LEU A 223 -8.98 -6.01 -20.73
N ASN A 224 -9.21 -5.06 -21.65
CA ASN A 224 -10.53 -4.65 -22.13
C ASN A 224 -11.01 -5.41 -23.38
N SER A 225 -10.20 -6.31 -23.98
CA SER A 225 -10.62 -7.09 -25.14
C SER A 225 -11.73 -8.12 -24.83
N GLU A 226 -12.15 -8.27 -23.56
CA GLU A 226 -13.23 -9.20 -23.19
C GLU A 226 -14.51 -8.61 -22.54
N VAL A 227 -14.59 -7.36 -22.05
CA VAL A 227 -15.87 -6.88 -21.44
C VAL A 227 -16.05 -5.34 -21.51
N ASN A 228 -17.25 -4.90 -21.95
CA ASN A 228 -17.75 -3.51 -21.89
C ASN A 228 -18.03 -3.02 -20.45
N GLU A 229 -17.68 -1.76 -20.17
CA GLU A 229 -18.09 -0.86 -19.07
C GLU A 229 -17.22 -0.66 -17.80
N GLU A 230 -16.67 0.57 -17.72
CA GLU A 230 -16.20 1.39 -16.58
C GLU A 230 -15.32 0.74 -15.50
N ASN A 231 -14.10 1.28 -15.33
CA ASN A 231 -12.92 0.56 -14.82
C ASN A 231 -12.61 0.69 -13.32
N VAL A 232 -13.55 1.13 -12.48
CA VAL A 232 -13.33 1.26 -11.03
C VAL A 232 -13.87 0.02 -10.34
N TRP A 233 -13.00 -0.83 -9.77
CA TRP A 233 -13.38 -2.08 -9.09
C TRP A 233 -13.04 -2.00 -7.60
#